data_AF-A0A1Z9B9S8-F1
#
_entry.id   AF-A0A1Z9B9S8-F1
#
_cell.length_a   1.000
_cell.length_b   1.000
_cell.length_c   1.000
_cell.angle_alpha   90.00
_cell.angle_beta   90.00
_cell.angle_gamma   90.00
#
_symmetry.space_group_name_H-M   'P 1'
#
loop_
_entity.id
_entity.type
_entity.pdbx_description
1 polymer ?
#
loop_
_entity_poly.entity_id
_entity_poly.type
_entity_poly.pdbx_seq_one_letter_code
_entity_poly.pdbx_strand_id
1 'polypeptide(L)'
;MLVKAYGVTLVHLEIICEQLRIAVPDFMKWLDYCYFPYMLVKHPRQTYIETDAFDRVLLKWGQKRMIHEWKMFSARKNIKRSLSKTDKCEVAASQGWMCARCKEKLDANFEVDHVVQFCITADDSKHNLQALHPYCHKQKTKDDAYLLNPHFGYEANQRLQCDEQNRIELQQTFQEEKNKNNVFSNYFFNEPNSI
;
A
#
# COMPACT_ATOMS: atom_id res chain seq x y z
N MET A 1 5.60 -7.92 -4.47
CA MET A 1 6.09 -9.20 -5.08
C MET A 1 5.38 -10.45 -4.59
N LEU A 2 5.21 -10.71 -3.28
CA LEU A 2 4.19 -11.68 -2.83
C LEU A 2 3.09 -10.93 -2.08
N VAL A 3 1.84 -11.39 -2.17
CA VAL A 3 0.62 -10.76 -1.64
C VAL A 3 -0.18 -11.82 -0.91
N LYS A 4 -0.67 -11.54 0.30
CA LYS A 4 -1.67 -12.42 0.92
C LYS A 4 -3.05 -11.85 0.64
N ALA A 5 -3.85 -12.56 -0.13
CA ALA A 5 -5.22 -12.19 -0.46
C ALA A 5 -6.07 -13.45 -0.53
N TYR A 6 -7.33 -13.39 -0.11
CA TYR A 6 -8.27 -14.51 -0.21
C TYR A 6 -7.79 -15.84 0.43
N GLY A 7 -6.96 -15.77 1.47
CA GLY A 7 -6.38 -16.95 2.13
C GLY A 7 -5.23 -17.61 1.37
N VAL A 8 -4.83 -17.10 0.21
CA VAL A 8 -3.71 -17.61 -0.59
C VAL A 8 -2.55 -16.61 -0.63
N THR A 9 -1.35 -17.11 -0.95
CA THR A 9 -0.19 -16.25 -1.22
C THR A 9 -0.02 -16.14 -2.73
N LEU A 10 -0.18 -14.93 -3.27
CA LEU A 10 0.01 -14.60 -4.67
C LEU A 10 1.43 -14.06 -4.89
N VAL A 11 1.98 -14.23 -6.09
CA VAL A 11 3.22 -13.63 -6.60
C VAL A 11 2.92 -12.71 -7.76
N HIS A 12 3.58 -11.56 -7.81
CA HIS A 12 3.54 -10.66 -8.95
C HIS A 12 4.30 -11.30 -10.12
N LEU A 13 3.56 -11.67 -11.15
CA LEU A 13 4.01 -12.50 -12.25
C LEU A 13 5.12 -11.83 -13.05
N GLU A 14 4.93 -10.57 -13.45
CA GLU A 14 5.91 -9.85 -14.27
C GLU A 14 7.26 -9.71 -13.55
N ILE A 15 7.25 -9.33 -12.26
CA ILE A 15 8.48 -9.16 -11.48
C ILE A 15 9.21 -10.50 -11.29
N ILE A 16 8.50 -11.57 -10.95
CA ILE A 16 9.16 -12.87 -10.74
C ILE A 16 9.66 -13.46 -12.06
N CYS A 17 8.92 -13.28 -13.16
CA CYS A 17 9.34 -13.67 -14.49
C CYS A 17 10.61 -12.92 -14.90
N GLU A 18 10.68 -11.61 -14.69
CA GLU A 18 11.87 -10.81 -14.95
C GLU A 18 13.09 -11.32 -14.15
N GLN A 19 12.93 -11.53 -12.84
CA GLN A 19 14.00 -12.05 -11.98
C GLN A 19 14.52 -13.41 -12.43
N LEU A 20 13.62 -14.32 -12.81
CA LEU A 20 13.97 -15.66 -13.27
C LEU A 20 14.42 -15.69 -14.74
N ARG A 21 14.32 -14.56 -15.45
CA ARG A 21 14.59 -14.41 -16.89
C ARG A 21 13.68 -15.31 -17.72
N ILE A 22 12.38 -15.26 -17.43
CA ILE A 22 11.32 -15.94 -18.15
C ILE A 22 10.48 -14.87 -18.83
N ALA A 23 10.23 -14.98 -20.14
CA ALA A 23 9.29 -14.08 -20.78
C ALA A 23 7.87 -14.40 -20.29
N VAL A 24 7.11 -13.39 -19.88
CA VAL A 24 5.73 -13.58 -19.38
C VAL A 24 4.84 -14.34 -20.39
N PRO A 25 4.90 -14.09 -21.71
CA PRO A 25 4.14 -14.88 -22.68
C PRO A 25 4.49 -16.37 -22.67
N ASP A 26 5.76 -16.72 -22.49
CA ASP A 26 6.21 -18.12 -22.43
C ASP A 26 5.67 -18.80 -21.15
N PHE A 27 5.72 -18.09 -20.02
CA PHE A 27 5.12 -18.58 -18.79
C PHE A 27 3.61 -18.79 -18.91
N MET A 28 2.90 -17.83 -19.51
CA MET A 28 1.45 -17.96 -19.74
C MET A 28 1.14 -19.16 -20.62
N LYS A 29 1.94 -19.39 -21.67
CA LYS A 29 1.83 -20.59 -22.49
C LYS A 29 2.04 -21.86 -21.68
N TRP A 30 3.01 -21.91 -20.78
CA TRP A 30 3.21 -23.06 -19.88
C TRP A 30 2.01 -23.29 -18.95
N LEU A 31 1.41 -22.21 -18.45
CA LEU A 31 0.23 -22.22 -17.60
C LEU A 31 -1.01 -22.72 -18.36
N ASP A 32 -1.18 -22.38 -19.64
CA ASP A 32 -2.28 -22.88 -20.48
C ASP A 32 -2.22 -24.42 -20.64
N TYR A 33 -1.03 -25.01 -20.59
CA TYR A 33 -0.82 -26.47 -20.63
C TYR A 33 -0.85 -27.16 -19.25
N CYS A 34 -1.36 -26.47 -18.24
CA CYS A 34 -1.49 -26.97 -16.88
C CYS A 34 -2.97 -27.24 -16.54
N TYR A 35 -3.31 -28.51 -16.32
CA TYR A 35 -4.63 -28.94 -15.86
C TYR A 35 -4.68 -28.98 -14.34
N PHE A 36 -4.64 -27.82 -13.68
CA PHE A 36 -4.86 -27.71 -12.24
C PHE A 36 -5.54 -26.37 -11.91
N PRO A 37 -6.31 -26.29 -10.81
CA PRO A 37 -6.89 -25.02 -10.38
C PRO A 37 -5.79 -24.07 -9.89
N TYR A 38 -5.83 -22.82 -10.36
CA TYR A 38 -4.94 -21.76 -9.92
C TYR A 38 -5.70 -20.44 -9.77
N MET A 39 -5.28 -19.62 -8.81
CA MET A 39 -5.76 -18.23 -8.73
C MET A 39 -4.87 -17.31 -9.55
N LEU A 40 -5.48 -16.58 -10.48
CA LEU A 40 -4.86 -15.50 -11.24
C LEU A 40 -5.65 -14.21 -11.02
N VAL A 41 -5.02 -13.18 -10.48
CA VAL A 41 -5.62 -11.87 -10.25
C VAL A 41 -5.02 -10.88 -11.24
N LYS A 42 -5.87 -10.35 -12.13
CA LYS A 42 -5.48 -9.39 -13.16
C LYS A 42 -5.85 -7.97 -12.73
N HIS A 43 -4.85 -7.15 -12.45
CA HIS A 43 -4.98 -5.70 -12.25
C HIS A 43 -4.62 -4.99 -13.57
N PRO A 44 -5.16 -3.79 -13.89
CA PRO A 44 -4.87 -3.09 -15.15
C PRO A 44 -3.40 -2.88 -15.50
N ARG A 45 -2.50 -2.96 -14.52
CA ARG A 45 -1.04 -2.77 -14.70
C ARG A 45 -0.19 -3.97 -14.27
N GLN A 46 -0.78 -4.98 -13.62
CA GLN A 46 -0.02 -6.01 -12.89
C GLN A 46 -0.80 -7.32 -12.84
N THR A 47 -0.10 -8.45 -12.95
CA THR A 47 -0.71 -9.77 -12.84
C THR A 47 -0.17 -10.48 -11.60
N TYR A 48 -1.06 -11.11 -10.85
CA TYR A 48 -0.70 -11.90 -9.69
C TYR A 48 -1.16 -13.33 -9.88
N ILE A 49 -0.31 -14.30 -9.55
CA ILE A 49 -0.65 -15.72 -9.60
C ILE A 49 -0.37 -16.36 -8.25
N GLU A 50 -1.16 -17.33 -7.85
CA GLU A 50 -0.87 -18.13 -6.65
C GLU A 50 0.54 -18.72 -6.69
N THR A 51 1.26 -18.60 -5.56
CA THR A 51 2.63 -19.12 -5.41
C THR A 51 2.72 -20.62 -5.66
N ASP A 52 1.74 -21.40 -5.20
CA ASP A 52 1.68 -22.84 -5.45
C ASP A 52 1.46 -23.17 -6.92
N ALA A 53 0.65 -22.37 -7.63
CA ALA A 53 0.47 -22.51 -9.07
C ALA A 53 1.78 -22.22 -9.81
N PHE A 54 2.46 -21.12 -9.44
CA PHE A 54 3.76 -20.76 -10.01
C PHE A 54 4.82 -21.85 -9.77
N ASP A 55 4.88 -22.41 -8.55
CA ASP A 55 5.78 -23.52 -8.19
C ASP A 55 5.53 -24.73 -9.09
N ARG A 56 4.28 -25.13 -9.30
CA ARG A 56 3.92 -26.27 -10.16
C ARG A 56 4.28 -26.05 -11.62
N VAL A 57 4.07 -24.85 -12.16
CA VAL A 57 4.48 -24.52 -13.53
C VAL A 57 6.01 -24.62 -13.67
N LEU A 58 6.75 -24.02 -12.73
CA LEU A 58 8.21 -24.07 -12.73
C LEU A 58 8.78 -25.48 -12.57
N LEU A 59 8.19 -26.31 -11.72
CA LEU A 59 8.63 -27.69 -11.55
C LEU A 59 8.42 -28.52 -12.82
N LYS A 60 7.40 -28.21 -13.62
CA LYS A 60 7.08 -28.92 -14.86
C LYS A 60 7.91 -28.43 -16.06
N TRP A 61 8.09 -27.12 -16.20
CA TRP A 61 8.64 -26.50 -17.41
C TRP A 61 9.95 -25.71 -17.18
N GLY A 62 10.24 -25.35 -15.94
CA GLY A 62 11.38 -24.53 -15.58
C GLY A 62 12.70 -25.29 -15.59
N GLN A 63 13.79 -24.55 -15.83
CA GLN A 63 15.15 -25.09 -15.71
C GLN A 63 15.54 -25.23 -14.23
N LYS A 64 16.48 -26.14 -13.93
CA LYS A 64 17.00 -26.35 -12.56
C LYS A 64 17.42 -25.04 -11.87
N ARG A 65 18.05 -24.12 -12.61
CA ARG A 65 18.42 -22.77 -12.12
C ARG A 65 17.19 -21.99 -11.65
N MET A 66 16.14 -21.93 -12.47
CA MET A 66 14.91 -21.19 -12.16
C MET A 66 14.22 -21.78 -10.91
N ILE A 67 14.14 -23.11 -10.82
CA ILE A 67 13.56 -23.79 -9.66
C ILE A 67 14.36 -23.46 -8.39
N HIS A 68 15.69 -23.51 -8.46
CA HIS A 68 16.55 -23.16 -7.32
C HIS A 68 16.35 -21.71 -6.87
N GLU A 69 16.38 -20.76 -7.80
CA GLU A 69 16.16 -19.34 -7.52
C GLU A 69 14.77 -19.09 -6.95
N TRP A 70 13.74 -19.75 -7.49
CA TRP A 70 12.37 -19.70 -6.98
C TRP A 70 12.25 -20.27 -5.55
N LYS A 71 12.87 -21.41 -5.26
CA LYS A 71 12.89 -21.98 -3.89
C LYS A 71 13.61 -21.05 -2.92
N MET A 72 14.71 -20.42 -3.33
CA MET A 72 15.39 -19.41 -2.51
C MET A 72 14.53 -18.17 -2.28
N PHE A 73 13.77 -17.72 -3.29
CA PHE A 73 12.86 -16.61 -3.19
C PHE A 73 11.67 -16.90 -2.25
N SER A 74 11.03 -18.06 -2.41
CA SER A 74 9.86 -18.48 -1.61
C SER A 74 10.23 -18.87 -0.17
N ALA A 75 11.41 -19.46 0.06
CA ALA A 75 11.88 -19.85 1.40
C ALA A 75 12.20 -18.66 2.32
N ARG A 76 12.68 -17.54 1.75
CA ARG A 76 12.99 -16.30 2.51
C ARG A 76 11.76 -15.65 3.18
N LYS A 77 10.55 -16.14 2.91
CA LYS A 77 9.27 -15.45 3.22
C LYS A 77 8.56 -15.90 4.49
N ASN A 78 9.12 -16.82 5.28
CA ASN A 78 8.73 -16.94 6.69
C ASN A 78 9.34 -15.84 7.58
N ILE A 79 10.19 -14.99 7.02
CA ILE A 79 10.75 -13.83 7.72
C ILE A 79 9.82 -12.64 7.45
N LYS A 80 8.80 -12.46 8.30
CA LYS A 80 8.18 -11.14 8.45
C LYS A 80 9.32 -10.16 8.74
N ARG A 81 9.49 -9.12 7.93
CA ARG A 81 10.42 -8.04 8.29
C ARG A 81 9.92 -7.45 9.60
N SER A 82 10.61 -7.71 10.69
CA SER A 82 10.42 -6.98 11.93
C SER A 82 11.27 -5.72 11.82
N LEU A 83 10.64 -4.58 11.51
CA LEU A 83 11.30 -3.29 11.74
C LEU A 83 11.70 -3.22 13.20
N SER A 84 12.97 -2.88 13.47
CA SER A 84 13.43 -2.64 14.83
C SER A 84 12.69 -1.42 15.40
N LYS A 85 12.69 -1.27 16.72
CA LYS A 85 12.12 -0.07 17.35
C LYS A 85 12.79 1.20 16.82
N THR A 86 14.09 1.16 16.59
CA THR A 86 14.87 2.25 16.01
C THR A 86 14.41 2.59 14.59
N ASP A 87 14.25 1.60 13.71
CA ASP A 87 13.77 1.83 12.34
C ASP A 87 12.40 2.51 12.32
N LYS A 88 11.51 2.09 13.22
CA LYS A 88 10.18 2.70 13.35
C LYS A 88 10.26 4.15 13.79
N CYS A 89 11.10 4.44 14.79
CA CYS A 89 11.33 5.80 15.27
C CYS A 89 11.96 6.69 14.19
N GLU A 90 12.86 6.16 13.35
CA GLU A 90 13.45 6.91 12.24
C GLU A 90 12.39 7.33 11.21
N VAL A 91 11.47 6.42 10.86
CA VAL A 91 10.33 6.74 9.97
C VAL A 91 9.46 7.83 10.59
N ALA A 92 9.06 7.69 11.86
CA ALA A 92 8.27 8.70 12.54
C ALA A 92 9.00 10.06 12.64
N ALA A 93 10.30 10.06 12.93
CA ALA A 93 11.11 11.27 13.01
C ALA A 93 11.22 11.98 11.65
N SER A 94 11.38 11.23 10.55
CA SER A 94 11.41 11.80 9.19
C SER A 94 10.10 12.50 8.81
N GLN A 95 8.98 12.12 9.44
CA GLN A 95 7.67 12.76 9.30
C GLN A 95 7.41 13.87 10.32
N GLY A 96 8.41 14.26 11.12
CA GLY A 96 8.24 15.23 12.20
C GLY A 96 7.32 14.75 13.32
N TRP A 97 7.24 13.43 13.53
CA TRP A 97 6.28 12.79 14.45
C TRP A 97 4.82 13.07 14.12
N MET A 98 4.51 13.33 12.84
CA MET A 98 3.15 13.55 12.36
C MET A 98 2.64 12.31 11.63
N CYS A 99 1.39 11.93 11.90
CA CYS A 99 0.72 10.84 11.22
C CYS A 99 0.55 11.19 9.75
N ALA A 100 0.99 10.30 8.85
CA ALA A 100 0.94 10.57 7.42
C ALA A 100 -0.48 10.72 6.87
N ARG A 101 -1.48 10.07 7.51
CA ARG A 101 -2.90 10.12 7.11
C ARG A 101 -3.67 11.32 7.68
N CYS A 102 -3.75 11.46 9.01
CA CYS A 102 -4.56 12.52 9.61
C CYS A 102 -3.80 13.82 9.88
N LYS A 103 -2.47 13.83 9.73
CA LYS A 103 -1.60 14.98 10.00
C LYS A 103 -1.62 15.46 11.46
N GLU A 104 -2.04 14.61 12.39
CA GLU A 104 -1.95 14.84 13.84
C GLU A 104 -0.68 14.23 14.42
N LYS A 105 -0.24 14.71 15.59
CA LYS A 105 0.95 14.21 16.26
C LYS A 105 0.79 12.73 16.65
N LEU A 106 1.83 11.93 16.39
CA LEU A 106 1.89 10.52 16.75
C LEU A 106 2.17 10.36 18.24
N ASP A 107 1.45 9.40 18.85
CA ASP A 107 1.79 8.88 20.18
C ASP A 107 2.80 7.73 20.08
N ALA A 108 3.21 7.18 21.23
CA ALA A 108 4.19 6.10 21.30
C ALA A 108 3.71 4.76 20.71
N ASN A 109 2.40 4.58 20.49
CA ASN A 109 1.79 3.37 19.94
C ASN A 109 1.56 3.45 18.43
N PHE A 110 2.28 4.33 17.73
CA PHE A 110 2.23 4.41 16.27
C PHE A 110 2.65 3.10 15.60
N GLU A 111 2.10 2.88 14.41
CA GLU A 111 2.43 1.75 13.55
C GLU A 111 3.11 2.27 12.28
N VAL A 112 4.01 1.47 11.70
CA VAL A 112 4.65 1.77 10.42
C VAL A 112 4.07 0.84 9.37
N ASP A 113 3.62 1.43 8.28
CA ASP A 113 3.01 0.75 7.14
C ASP A 113 3.62 1.25 5.84
N HIS A 114 3.42 0.53 4.74
CA HIS A 114 3.87 0.99 3.44
C HIS A 114 2.99 2.13 2.92
N VAL A 115 3.58 3.11 2.21
CA VAL A 115 2.85 4.18 1.52
C VAL A 115 1.97 3.58 0.43
N VAL A 116 2.60 2.85 -0.48
CA VAL A 116 1.95 1.96 -1.44
C VAL A 116 2.20 0.52 -0.98
N GLN A 117 1.15 -0.29 -0.91
CA GLN A 117 1.25 -1.64 -0.37
C GLN A 117 2.40 -2.43 -1.02
N PHE A 118 3.22 -3.08 -0.20
CA PHE A 118 4.35 -3.90 -0.66
C PHE A 118 3.95 -5.00 -1.67
N CYS A 119 2.70 -5.46 -1.60
CA CYS A 119 2.15 -6.40 -2.58
C CYS A 119 2.21 -5.83 -4.01
N ILE A 120 1.82 -4.57 -4.16
CA ILE A 120 1.72 -3.81 -5.41
C ILE A 120 3.10 -3.48 -5.97
N THR A 121 3.96 -2.86 -5.16
CA THR A 121 5.21 -2.28 -5.67
C THR A 121 6.44 -3.16 -5.44
N ALA A 122 6.37 -4.13 -4.52
CA ALA A 122 7.54 -4.81 -3.97
C ALA A 122 8.59 -3.85 -3.35
N ASP A 123 8.24 -2.59 -3.14
CA ASP A 123 9.15 -1.57 -2.62
C ASP A 123 9.12 -1.60 -1.10
N ASP A 124 10.26 -1.95 -0.51
CA ASP A 124 10.48 -2.00 0.94
C ASP A 124 11.55 -0.98 1.38
N SER A 125 11.79 0.02 0.54
CA SER A 125 12.66 1.14 0.85
C SER A 125 12.03 2.03 1.94
N LYS A 126 12.87 2.74 2.70
CA LYS A 126 12.39 3.70 3.72
C LYS A 126 11.46 4.77 3.12
N HIS A 127 11.59 5.07 1.83
CA HIS A 127 10.74 6.04 1.12
C HIS A 127 9.30 5.55 0.93
N ASN A 128 9.09 4.23 0.90
CA ASN A 128 7.77 3.64 0.85
C ASN A 128 7.24 3.28 2.23
N LEU A 129 7.83 3.77 3.33
CA LEU A 129 7.34 3.55 4.69
C LEU A 129 6.74 4.84 5.25
N GLN A 130 5.67 4.70 6.01
CA GLN A 130 5.02 5.79 6.71
C GLN A 130 4.56 5.40 8.11
N ALA A 131 4.64 6.33 9.05
CA ALA A 131 4.12 6.20 10.41
C ALA A 131 2.67 6.72 10.49
N LEU A 132 1.80 5.93 11.13
CA LEU A 132 0.36 6.13 11.25
C LEU A 132 -0.11 5.84 12.68
N HIS A 133 -1.20 6.48 13.11
CA HIS A 133 -1.94 6.00 14.28
C HIS A 133 -2.55 4.61 13.99
N PRO A 134 -2.71 3.74 14.99
CA PRO A 134 -3.32 2.42 14.81
C PRO A 134 -4.70 2.45 14.12
N TYR A 135 -5.51 3.46 14.43
CA TYR A 135 -6.81 3.65 13.78
C TYR A 135 -6.66 4.06 12.30
N CYS A 136 -5.77 5.00 12.00
CA CYS A 136 -5.46 5.42 10.63
C CYS A 136 -4.92 4.27 9.79
N HIS A 137 -4.04 3.45 10.37
CA HIS A 137 -3.51 2.26 9.73
C HIS A 137 -4.61 1.25 9.41
N LYS A 138 -5.50 0.93 10.37
CA LYS A 138 -6.66 0.04 10.13
C LYS A 138 -7.57 0.53 9.01
N GLN A 139 -7.83 1.84 8.94
CA GLN A 139 -8.60 2.40 7.83
C GLN A 139 -7.87 2.21 6.51
N LYS A 140 -6.56 2.52 6.45
CA LYS A 140 -5.75 2.28 5.25
C LYS A 140 -5.81 0.83 4.81
N THR A 141 -5.63 -0.13 5.72
CA THR A 141 -5.73 -1.55 5.39
C THR A 141 -7.08 -1.92 4.77
N LYS A 142 -8.19 -1.32 5.24
CA LYS A 142 -9.52 -1.53 4.65
C LYS A 142 -9.58 -0.95 3.25
N ASP A 143 -9.16 0.30 3.07
CA ASP A 143 -9.17 1.01 1.78
C ASP A 143 -8.31 0.25 0.74
N ASP A 144 -7.14 -0.18 1.18
CA ASP A 144 -6.18 -1.00 0.44
C ASP A 144 -6.78 -2.34 -0.02
N ALA A 145 -7.56 -2.99 0.85
CA ALA A 145 -8.26 -4.23 0.50
C ALA A 145 -9.36 -4.01 -0.53
N TYR A 146 -10.06 -2.86 -0.48
CA TYR A 146 -11.04 -2.49 -1.51
C TYR A 146 -10.39 -2.21 -2.86
N LEU A 147 -9.25 -1.52 -2.89
CA LEU A 147 -8.51 -1.23 -4.12
C LEU A 147 -8.01 -2.49 -4.83
N LEU A 148 -7.62 -3.50 -4.06
CA LEU A 148 -7.18 -4.78 -4.59
C LEU A 148 -8.34 -5.70 -5.00
N ASN A 149 -9.60 -5.32 -4.73
CA ASN A 149 -10.75 -6.12 -5.10
C ASN A 149 -11.03 -5.99 -6.61
N PRO A 150 -10.90 -7.08 -7.40
CA PRO A 150 -11.08 -7.06 -8.85
C PRO A 150 -12.49 -6.63 -9.28
N HIS A 151 -13.48 -6.74 -8.40
CA HIS A 151 -14.86 -6.39 -8.71
C HIS A 151 -15.18 -4.90 -8.52
N PHE A 152 -14.41 -4.20 -7.66
CA PHE A 152 -14.71 -2.83 -7.21
C PHE A 152 -13.58 -1.83 -7.45
N GLY A 153 -12.51 -2.19 -8.16
CA GLY A 153 -11.34 -1.32 -8.34
C GLY A 153 -11.68 0.08 -8.89
N TYR A 154 -12.67 0.20 -9.77
CA TYR A 154 -13.14 1.49 -10.29
C TYR A 154 -13.88 2.33 -9.22
N GLU A 155 -14.81 1.70 -8.50
CA GLU A 155 -15.61 2.36 -7.46
C GLU A 155 -14.77 2.73 -6.22
N ALA A 156 -13.76 1.91 -5.88
CA ALA A 156 -12.82 2.19 -4.81
C ALA A 156 -11.94 3.40 -5.10
N ASN A 157 -11.47 3.56 -6.34
CA ASN A 157 -10.72 4.75 -6.76
C ASN A 157 -11.57 6.02 -6.68
N GLN A 158 -12.85 5.98 -7.08
CA GLN A 158 -13.75 7.12 -6.94
C GLN A 158 -13.98 7.50 -5.47
N ARG A 159 -14.18 6.52 -4.58
CA ARG A 159 -14.37 6.80 -3.14
C ARG A 159 -13.15 7.45 -2.50
N LEU A 160 -11.93 7.00 -2.82
CA LEU A 160 -10.71 7.64 -2.31
C LEU A 160 -10.55 9.08 -2.78
N GLN A 161 -10.85 9.35 -4.05
CA GLN A 161 -10.83 10.73 -4.58
C GLN A 161 -11.86 11.61 -3.88
N CYS A 162 -13.07 11.08 -3.66
CA CYS A 162 -14.13 11.76 -2.92
C CYS A 162 -13.71 12.02 -1.45
N ASP A 163 -13.12 11.04 -0.77
CA ASP A 163 -12.65 11.18 0.62
C ASP A 163 -11.51 12.22 0.74
N GLU A 164 -10.61 12.28 -0.25
CA GLU A 164 -9.56 13.29 -0.32
C GLU A 164 -10.13 14.69 -0.60
N GLN A 165 -11.07 14.81 -1.54
CA GLN A 165 -11.79 16.06 -1.82
C GLN A 165 -12.58 16.56 -0.60
N ASN A 166 -13.36 15.68 0.04
CA ASN A 166 -14.10 15.99 1.25
C ASN A 166 -13.18 16.48 2.37
N ARG A 167 -11.98 15.87 2.52
CA ARG A 167 -10.98 16.32 3.51
C ARG A 167 -10.45 17.71 3.18
N ILE A 168 -10.17 17.99 1.91
CA ILE A 168 -9.71 19.31 1.45
C ILE A 168 -10.78 20.37 1.70
N GLU A 169 -12.03 20.08 1.35
CA GLU A 169 -13.16 20.98 1.60
C GLU A 169 -13.35 21.24 3.10
N LEU A 170 -13.30 20.20 3.94
CA LEU A 170 -13.39 20.36 5.39
C LEU A 170 -12.25 21.24 5.95
N GLN A 171 -11.03 21.09 5.43
CA GLN A 171 -9.91 21.95 5.83
C GLN A 171 -10.11 23.40 5.39
N GLN A 172 -10.63 23.62 4.19
CA GLN A 172 -10.93 24.96 3.67
C GLN A 172 -12.02 25.65 4.49
N THR A 173 -13.10 24.95 4.84
CA THR A 173 -14.17 25.50 5.68
C THR A 173 -13.66 25.88 7.08
N PHE A 174 -12.84 25.03 7.72
CA PHE A 174 -12.20 25.39 8.98
C PHE A 174 -11.27 26.61 8.87
N GLN A 175 -10.54 26.75 7.76
CA GLN A 175 -9.67 27.90 7.50
C GLN A 175 -10.49 29.19 7.32
N GLU A 176 -11.61 29.11 6.59
CA GLU A 176 -12.55 30.21 6.37
C GLU A 176 -13.23 30.65 7.66
N GLU A 177 -13.68 29.72 8.50
CA GLU A 177 -14.27 30.02 9.81
C GLU A 177 -13.24 30.71 10.72
N LYS A 178 -12.00 30.23 10.72
CA LYS A 178 -10.91 30.87 11.47
C LYS A 178 -10.66 32.29 10.96
N ASN A 179 -10.66 32.51 9.65
CA ASN A 179 -10.49 33.84 9.06
C ASN A 179 -11.69 34.75 9.37
N LYS A 180 -12.93 34.26 9.28
CA LYS A 180 -14.14 35.02 9.64
C LYS A 180 -14.15 35.42 11.11
N ASN A 181 -13.78 34.51 12.01
CA ASN A 181 -13.67 34.82 13.44
C ASN A 181 -12.54 35.82 13.73
N ASN A 182 -11.43 35.75 12.98
CA ASN A 182 -10.33 36.72 13.08
C ASN A 182 -10.73 38.11 12.55
N VAL A 183 -11.51 38.15 11.46
CA VAL A 183 -12.09 39.38 10.92
C VAL A 183 -13.12 39.97 11.88
N PHE A 184 -14.01 39.15 12.46
CA PHE A 184 -15.01 39.60 13.44
C PHE A 184 -14.35 40.15 14.72
N SER A 185 -13.26 39.51 15.19
CA SER A 185 -12.41 40.05 16.26
C SER A 185 -11.87 41.44 15.92
N ASN A 186 -11.40 41.66 14.68
CA ASN A 186 -10.85 42.96 14.27
C ASN A 186 -11.90 44.08 14.13
N TYR A 187 -13.19 43.75 13.98
CA TYR A 187 -14.27 44.74 13.95
C TYR A 187 -14.74 45.19 15.34
N PHE A 188 -14.47 44.42 16.40
CA PHE A 188 -14.90 44.73 17.77
C PHE A 188 -13.87 45.46 18.64
N PHE A 189 -12.64 45.70 18.13
CA PHE A 189 -11.56 46.38 18.90
C PHE A 189 -11.20 47.79 18.43
N ASN A 190 -11.96 48.42 17.51
CA ASN A 190 -11.80 49.84 17.24
C ASN A 190 -12.71 50.66 18.15
N GLU A 191 -12.31 50.85 19.41
CA GLU A 191 -12.85 51.93 20.22
C GLU A 191 -12.49 53.28 19.55
N PRO A 192 -13.45 54.20 19.38
CA PRO A 192 -13.16 55.51 18.81
C PRO A 192 -12.24 56.28 19.75
N ASN A 193 -11.08 56.72 19.23
CA ASN A 193 -10.18 57.64 19.91
C ASN A 193 -10.97 58.83 20.47
N SER A 194 -10.99 58.92 21.79
CA SER A 194 -11.49 60.05 22.56
C SER A 194 -10.61 61.29 22.34
N ILE A 195 -11.21 62.33 21.78
CA ILE A 195 -10.82 63.75 21.97
C ILE A 195 -12.09 64.52 22.27
#